data_AF-A0A8H6YFC9-F1
#
_entry.id   AF-A0A8H6YFC9-F1
#
_cell.length_a   1.000
_cell.length_b   1.000
_cell.length_c   1.000
_cell.angle_alpha   90.00
_cell.angle_beta   90.00
_cell.angle_gamma   90.00
#
_symmetry.space_group_name_H-M   'P 1'
#
loop_
_entity.id
_entity.type
_entity.pdbx_description
1 polymer ?
#
loop_
_entity_poly.entity_id
_entity_poly.type
_entity_poly.pdbx_seq_one_letter_code
_entity_poly.pdbx_strand_id
1 'polypeptide(L)'
;MQKANHIVSFFNGSHYWGGQLKITASAEKITCGLKKNYELRWYTLILLALSVLLHQLALNILIACSDARKVMAGFSTVNTDVVAIVQDDSFWLWVEWAMAVACPFVDTIAECEGRSVTLADCMLQFLAAACKLSLLDAKDTDDMAHACIVVDKCILKMATPIHCLALFLHPLYCKLAVVNIPGFTLRDLKRTALMIAKEKWGWGE
;
A
#
# COMPACT_ATOMS: atom_id res chain seq x y z
N MET A 1 4.40 8.20 -9.35
CA MET A 1 5.04 6.87 -9.56
C MET A 1 6.05 6.82 -10.71
N GLN A 2 5.81 7.45 -11.87
CA GLN A 2 6.81 7.48 -12.96
C GLN A 2 8.16 8.10 -12.52
N LYS A 3 8.13 9.18 -11.73
CA LYS A 3 9.32 9.77 -11.09
C LYS A 3 10.13 8.75 -10.26
N ALA A 4 9.47 7.96 -9.42
CA ALA A 4 10.11 6.90 -8.64
C ALA A 4 10.71 5.79 -9.54
N ASN A 5 10.00 5.38 -10.60
CA ASN A 5 10.54 4.44 -11.59
C ASN A 5 11.77 5.00 -12.32
N HIS A 6 11.81 6.30 -12.57
CA HIS A 6 12.95 6.95 -13.21
C HIS A 6 14.19 6.91 -12.31
N ILE A 7 14.05 7.23 -11.01
CA ILE A 7 15.12 7.07 -10.00
C ILE A 7 15.63 5.63 -10.02
N VAL A 8 14.73 4.66 -9.87
CA VAL A 8 15.11 3.23 -9.79
C VAL A 8 15.79 2.75 -11.06
N SER A 9 15.31 3.18 -12.23
CA SER A 9 15.89 2.80 -13.52
C SER A 9 17.29 3.35 -13.68
N PHE A 10 17.53 4.59 -13.27
CA PHE A 10 18.86 5.21 -13.31
C PHE A 10 19.84 4.48 -12.40
N PHE A 11 19.54 4.32 -11.11
CA PHE A 11 20.47 3.71 -10.16
C PHE A 11 20.68 2.21 -10.40
N ASN A 12 19.67 1.47 -10.86
CA ASN A 12 19.87 0.07 -11.25
C ASN A 12 20.60 -0.09 -12.58
N GLY A 13 20.56 0.90 -13.46
CA GLY A 13 21.28 0.91 -14.73
C GLY A 13 22.72 1.42 -14.63
N SER A 14 23.00 2.27 -13.62
CA SER A 14 24.34 2.82 -13.39
C SER A 14 25.15 1.93 -12.46
N HIS A 15 26.18 1.27 -13.00
CA HIS A 15 27.08 0.43 -12.19
C HIS A 15 27.77 1.23 -11.08
N TYR A 16 28.28 2.43 -11.41
CA TYR A 16 28.96 3.28 -10.44
C TYR A 16 28.00 3.89 -9.42
N TRP A 17 26.96 4.61 -9.87
CA TRP A 17 26.05 5.30 -8.96
C TRP A 17 25.17 4.35 -8.16
N GLY A 18 24.78 3.21 -8.74
CA GLY A 18 24.11 2.13 -8.01
C GLY A 18 25.01 1.53 -6.92
N GLY A 19 26.31 1.37 -7.21
CA GLY A 19 27.31 0.96 -6.23
C GLY A 19 27.46 1.96 -5.08
N GLN A 20 27.58 3.25 -5.40
CA GLN A 20 27.66 4.32 -4.40
C GLN A 20 26.40 4.38 -3.54
N LEU A 21 25.22 4.30 -4.15
CA LEU A 21 23.96 4.28 -3.41
C LEU A 21 23.89 3.10 -2.44
N LYS A 22 24.38 1.91 -2.84
CA LYS A 22 24.40 0.74 -1.97
C LYS A 22 25.33 0.94 -0.76
N ILE A 23 26.47 1.60 -0.95
CA ILE A 23 27.41 1.93 0.13
C ILE A 23 26.75 2.91 1.09
N THR A 24 26.19 4.02 0.58
CA THR A 24 25.51 5.03 1.39
C THR A 24 24.30 4.45 2.13
N ALA A 25 23.48 3.64 1.45
CA ALA A 25 22.31 2.99 2.06
C ALA A 25 22.71 1.99 3.16
N SER A 26 23.83 1.28 3.00
CA SER A 26 24.36 0.37 4.03
C SER A 26 24.82 1.13 5.27
N ALA A 27 25.39 2.33 5.11
CA ALA A 27 25.73 3.21 6.23
C ALA A 27 24.49 3.62 7.03
N GLU A 28 23.35 3.81 6.35
CA GLU A 28 22.04 4.08 6.94
C GLU A 28 21.28 2.81 7.40
N LYS A 29 21.95 1.65 7.45
CA LYS A 29 21.38 0.34 7.86
C LYS A 29 20.20 -0.13 6.99
N ILE A 30 20.09 0.36 5.75
CA ILE A 30 19.08 -0.10 4.80
C ILE A 30 19.56 -1.43 4.21
N THR A 31 18.81 -2.51 4.45
CA THR A 31 19.18 -3.87 4.02
C THR A 31 18.60 -4.26 2.66
N CYS A 32 17.58 -3.55 2.19
CA CYS A 32 16.93 -3.82 0.92
C CYS A 32 17.48 -2.93 -0.21
N GLY A 33 17.53 -3.44 -1.44
CA GLY A 33 17.81 -2.63 -2.62
C GLY A 33 16.55 -2.01 -3.25
N LEU A 34 16.75 -1.05 -4.16
CA LEU A 34 15.68 -0.45 -4.96
C LEU A 34 14.92 -1.49 -5.78
N LYS A 35 13.58 -1.43 -5.74
CA LYS A 35 12.69 -2.41 -6.38
C LYS A 35 12.13 -1.85 -7.69
N LYS A 36 12.21 -2.65 -8.76
CA LYS A 36 11.59 -2.32 -10.04
C LYS A 36 10.09 -2.59 -9.99
N ASN A 37 9.32 -1.75 -10.68
CA ASN A 37 7.92 -2.05 -10.95
C ASN A 37 7.80 -3.15 -12.02
N TYR A 38 6.90 -4.10 -11.81
CA TYR A 38 6.50 -5.08 -12.83
C TYR A 38 4.98 -5.04 -12.97
N GLU A 39 4.48 -4.60 -14.12
CA GLU A 39 3.05 -4.29 -14.33
C GLU A 39 2.10 -5.45 -13.99
N LEU A 40 2.57 -6.70 -14.07
CA LEU A 40 1.77 -7.90 -13.83
C LEU A 40 1.56 -8.24 -12.34
N ARG A 41 2.19 -7.50 -11.41
CA ARG A 41 2.08 -7.78 -9.96
C ARG A 41 1.52 -6.57 -9.24
N TRP A 42 0.31 -6.73 -8.68
CA TRP A 42 -0.47 -5.64 -8.09
C TRP A 42 0.28 -4.87 -6.98
N TYR A 43 1.19 -5.51 -6.23
CA TYR A 43 1.93 -4.89 -5.14
C TYR A 43 3.30 -4.30 -5.54
N THR A 44 3.79 -4.46 -6.78
CA THR A 44 5.14 -3.98 -7.14
C THR A 44 5.26 -2.47 -7.20
N LEU A 45 4.15 -1.77 -7.47
CA LEU A 45 4.12 -0.31 -7.42
C LEU A 45 4.32 0.21 -5.99
N ILE A 46 3.81 -0.53 -5.00
CA ILE A 46 3.96 -0.23 -3.58
C ILE A 46 5.38 -0.57 -3.13
N LEU A 47 5.92 -1.72 -3.55
CA LEU A 47 7.32 -2.06 -3.28
C LEU A 47 8.31 -1.07 -3.90
N LEU A 48 8.04 -0.58 -5.12
CA LEU A 48 8.81 0.49 -5.75
C LEU A 48 8.83 1.72 -4.84
N ALA A 49 7.65 2.24 -4.50
CA ALA A 49 7.50 3.45 -3.72
C ALA A 49 8.14 3.32 -2.33
N LEU A 50 7.88 2.20 -1.64
CA LEU A 50 8.49 1.89 -0.35
C LEU A 50 10.02 1.84 -0.45
N SER A 51 10.55 1.17 -1.47
CA SER A 51 12.00 1.08 -1.64
C SER A 51 12.63 2.45 -1.89
N VAL A 52 11.99 3.32 -2.67
CA VAL A 52 12.50 4.68 -2.92
C VAL A 52 12.42 5.52 -1.65
N LEU A 53 11.32 5.45 -0.90
CA LEU A 53 11.15 6.17 0.35
C LEU A 53 12.20 5.77 1.40
N LEU A 54 12.44 4.47 1.58
CA LEU A 54 13.47 3.97 2.49
C LEU A 54 14.87 4.50 2.13
N HIS A 55 15.14 4.77 0.85
CA HIS A 55 16.43 5.28 0.38
C HIS A 55 16.49 6.81 0.32
N GLN A 56 15.46 7.54 0.76
CA GLN A 56 15.39 9.01 0.64
C GLN A 56 16.63 9.70 1.24
N LEU A 57 17.04 9.32 2.44
CA LEU A 57 18.22 9.91 3.09
C LEU A 57 19.51 9.61 2.32
N ALA A 58 19.71 8.34 1.94
CA ALA A 58 20.89 7.92 1.18
C ALA A 58 20.96 8.60 -0.20
N LEU A 59 19.81 8.76 -0.86
CA LEU A 59 19.69 9.49 -2.13
C LEU A 59 20.07 10.97 -1.94
N ASN A 60 19.54 11.62 -0.90
CA ASN A 60 19.84 13.02 -0.59
C ASN A 60 21.33 13.26 -0.30
N ILE A 61 21.96 12.38 0.49
CA ILE A 61 23.41 12.44 0.76
C ILE A 61 24.19 12.31 -0.55
N LEU A 62 23.84 11.33 -1.37
CA LEU A 62 24.56 11.03 -2.61
C LEU A 62 24.46 12.18 -3.62
N ILE A 63 23.28 12.78 -3.80
CA ILE A 63 23.12 13.93 -4.72
C ILE A 63 23.73 15.23 -4.17
N ALA A 64 24.00 15.31 -2.87
CA ALA A 64 24.68 16.45 -2.26
C ALA A 64 26.21 16.43 -2.48
N CYS A 65 26.80 15.26 -2.75
CA CYS A 65 28.23 15.15 -3.07
C CYS A 65 28.60 15.93 -4.33
N SER A 66 29.77 16.59 -4.30
CA SER A 66 30.32 17.36 -5.43
C SER A 66 30.42 16.54 -6.72
N ASP A 67 30.77 15.27 -6.56
CA ASP A 67 31.04 14.28 -7.61
C ASP A 67 29.76 13.91 -8.37
N ALA A 68 28.60 14.02 -7.71
CA ALA A 68 27.31 13.79 -8.32
C ALA A 68 26.88 14.96 -9.22
N ARG A 69 27.40 16.17 -8.97
CA ARG A 69 27.00 17.43 -9.63
C ARG A 69 28.00 17.95 -10.66
N LYS A 70 29.27 17.55 -10.57
CA LYS A 70 30.34 17.97 -11.49
C LYS A 70 31.09 16.75 -12.00
N VAL A 71 31.40 16.74 -13.30
CA VAL A 71 32.28 15.72 -13.89
C VAL A 71 33.64 15.84 -13.21
N MET A 72 33.97 14.87 -12.36
CA MET A 72 35.30 14.75 -11.78
C MET A 72 35.94 13.46 -12.29
N ALA A 73 37.21 13.56 -12.69
CA ALA A 73 38.05 12.42 -13.07
C ALA A 73 37.48 11.50 -14.18
N GLY A 74 36.62 12.01 -15.08
CA GLY A 74 36.08 11.25 -16.21
C GLY A 74 34.84 10.40 -15.88
N PHE A 75 34.27 10.50 -14.67
CA PHE A 75 33.03 9.83 -14.31
C PHE A 75 31.79 10.64 -14.74
N SER A 76 30.75 9.94 -15.19
CA SER A 76 29.46 10.54 -15.55
C SER A 76 28.76 11.10 -14.30
N THR A 77 28.23 12.32 -14.37
CA THR A 77 27.41 12.90 -13.31
C THR A 77 26.09 12.13 -13.12
N VAL A 78 25.41 12.36 -12.00
CA VAL A 78 24.02 11.89 -11.85
C VAL A 78 23.15 12.63 -12.86
N ASN A 79 22.16 11.95 -13.43
CA ASN A 79 21.21 12.58 -14.36
C ASN A 79 20.52 13.77 -13.66
N THR A 80 20.54 14.94 -14.31
CA THR A 80 19.92 16.17 -13.81
C THR A 80 18.44 16.01 -13.48
N ASP A 81 17.71 15.20 -14.24
CA ASP A 81 16.30 14.91 -13.99
C ASP A 81 16.12 14.12 -12.70
N VAL A 82 17.01 13.16 -12.43
CA VAL A 82 17.01 12.38 -11.18
C VAL A 82 17.34 13.27 -9.99
N VAL A 83 18.31 14.17 -10.13
CA VAL A 83 18.63 15.16 -9.08
C VAL A 83 17.42 16.05 -8.80
N ALA A 84 16.78 16.58 -9.85
CA ALA A 84 15.59 17.43 -9.70
C ALA A 84 14.44 16.71 -8.99
N ILE A 85 14.21 15.43 -9.29
CA ILE A 85 13.19 14.62 -8.60
C ILE A 85 13.56 14.39 -7.13
N VAL A 86 14.81 14.05 -6.82
CA VAL A 86 15.25 13.80 -5.44
C VAL A 86 15.21 15.07 -4.58
N GLN A 87 15.35 16.25 -5.19
CA GLN A 87 15.23 17.54 -4.49
C GLN A 87 13.80 18.10 -4.43
N ASP A 88 12.82 17.40 -5.02
CA ASP A 88 11.42 17.83 -5.05
C ASP A 88 10.70 17.37 -3.77
N ASP A 89 10.51 18.29 -2.82
CA ASP A 89 9.81 18.02 -1.56
C ASP A 89 8.36 17.55 -1.79
N SER A 90 7.70 18.04 -2.85
CA SER A 90 6.35 17.62 -3.19
C SER A 90 6.34 16.15 -3.63
N PHE A 91 7.35 15.71 -4.37
CA PHE A 91 7.49 14.30 -4.75
C PHE A 91 7.58 13.38 -3.53
N TRP A 92 8.38 13.74 -2.53
CA TRP A 92 8.51 12.94 -1.30
C TRP A 92 7.23 12.89 -0.51
N LEU A 93 6.59 14.03 -0.31
CA LEU A 93 5.28 14.13 0.31
C LEU A 93 4.30 13.17 -0.38
N TRP A 94 4.18 13.24 -1.70
CA TRP A 94 3.30 12.34 -2.47
C TRP A 94 3.63 10.85 -2.30
N VAL A 95 4.91 10.48 -2.21
CA VAL A 95 5.32 9.09 -1.97
C VAL A 95 4.92 8.66 -0.56
N GLU A 96 5.18 9.48 0.45
CA GLU A 96 4.78 9.20 1.84
C GLU A 96 3.26 9.02 1.97
N TRP A 97 2.47 9.90 1.35
CA TRP A 97 1.01 9.77 1.32
C TRP A 97 0.56 8.48 0.62
N ALA A 98 1.12 8.18 -0.56
CA ALA A 98 0.79 6.95 -1.26
C ALA A 98 1.09 5.71 -0.40
N MET A 99 2.19 5.72 0.35
CA MET A 99 2.53 4.64 1.27
C MET A 99 1.59 4.60 2.48
N ALA A 100 1.22 5.74 3.07
CA ALA A 100 0.29 5.82 4.19
C ALA A 100 -1.09 5.24 3.84
N VAL A 101 -1.56 5.48 2.62
CA VAL A 101 -2.82 4.92 2.10
C VAL A 101 -2.69 3.44 1.77
N ALA A 102 -1.61 3.03 1.09
CA ALA A 102 -1.51 1.70 0.49
C ALA A 102 -0.96 0.61 1.45
N CYS A 103 -0.03 0.95 2.35
CA CYS A 103 0.57 -0.01 3.29
C CYS A 103 -0.46 -0.78 4.12
N PRO A 104 -1.49 -0.14 4.73
CA PRO A 104 -2.49 -0.86 5.51
C PRO A 104 -3.15 -2.01 4.74
N PHE A 105 -3.41 -1.82 3.44
CA PHE A 105 -4.04 -2.84 2.61
C PHE A 105 -3.06 -3.94 2.20
N VAL A 106 -1.80 -3.61 1.92
CA VAL A 106 -0.77 -4.62 1.62
C VAL A 106 -0.53 -5.50 2.83
N ASP A 107 -0.40 -4.91 4.01
CA ASP A 107 -0.21 -5.65 5.26
C ASP A 107 -1.43 -6.54 5.56
N THR A 108 -2.64 -6.02 5.38
CA THR A 108 -3.88 -6.80 5.50
C THR A 108 -3.90 -7.98 4.53
N ILE A 109 -3.55 -7.78 3.25
CA ILE A 109 -3.55 -8.88 2.27
C ILE A 109 -2.48 -9.92 2.63
N ALA A 110 -1.28 -9.48 3.02
CA ALA A 110 -0.21 -10.39 3.44
C ALA A 110 -0.63 -11.23 4.67
N GLU A 111 -1.33 -10.62 5.63
CA GLU A 111 -1.89 -11.33 6.78
C GLU A 111 -2.99 -12.31 6.34
N CYS A 112 -3.84 -11.91 5.39
CA CYS A 112 -4.92 -12.76 4.85
C CYS A 112 -4.41 -13.97 4.05
N GLU A 113 -3.20 -13.91 3.49
CA GLU A 113 -2.59 -15.03 2.75
C GLU A 113 -2.06 -16.15 3.68
N GLY A 114 -2.19 -15.99 5.00
CA GLY A 114 -1.86 -17.02 5.99
C GLY A 114 -2.70 -18.30 5.86
N ARG A 115 -2.14 -19.45 6.28
CA ARG A 115 -2.76 -20.79 6.11
C ARG A 115 -4.04 -21.04 6.93
N SER A 116 -4.45 -20.12 7.82
CA SER A 116 -5.55 -20.33 8.77
C SER A 116 -6.57 -19.18 8.79
N VAL A 117 -6.59 -18.34 7.76
CA VAL A 117 -7.45 -17.15 7.73
C VAL A 117 -8.87 -17.54 7.31
N THR A 118 -9.84 -17.19 8.15
CA THR A 118 -11.26 -17.35 7.83
C THR A 118 -11.80 -16.12 7.09
N LEU A 119 -12.99 -16.26 6.47
CA LEU A 119 -13.65 -15.13 5.81
C LEU A 119 -13.96 -13.97 6.78
N ALA A 120 -14.22 -14.30 8.05
CA ALA A 120 -14.43 -13.30 9.10
C ALA A 120 -13.14 -12.55 9.42
N ASP A 121 -12.00 -13.24 9.46
CA ASP A 121 -10.68 -12.63 9.67
C ASP A 121 -10.33 -11.69 8.53
N CYS A 122 -10.58 -12.10 7.28
CA CYS A 122 -10.42 -11.21 6.11
C CYS A 122 -11.21 -9.90 6.30
N MET A 123 -12.49 -10.01 6.65
CA MET A 123 -13.35 -8.83 6.87
C MET A 123 -12.85 -7.95 8.01
N LEU A 124 -12.39 -8.54 9.12
CA LEU A 124 -11.85 -7.80 10.25
C LEU A 124 -10.58 -7.03 9.84
N GLN A 125 -9.66 -7.68 9.13
CA GLN A 125 -8.42 -7.06 8.66
C GLN A 125 -8.72 -5.91 7.69
N PHE A 126 -9.68 -6.09 6.77
CA PHE A 126 -10.10 -5.02 5.87
C PHE A 126 -10.74 -3.84 6.61
N LEU A 127 -11.60 -4.08 7.60
CA LEU A 127 -12.17 -3.02 8.43
C LEU A 127 -11.08 -2.28 9.22
N ALA A 128 -10.08 -3.00 9.75
CA ALA A 128 -8.96 -2.39 10.45
C ALA A 128 -8.13 -1.49 9.52
N ALA A 129 -7.86 -1.92 8.28
CA ALA A 129 -7.20 -1.09 7.28
C ALA A 129 -8.01 0.17 6.94
N ALA A 130 -9.33 0.03 6.78
CA ALA A 130 -10.23 1.16 6.56
C ALA A 130 -10.23 2.16 7.73
N CYS A 131 -10.26 1.67 8.97
CA CYS A 131 -10.16 2.50 10.16
C CYS A 131 -8.83 3.27 10.20
N LYS A 132 -7.70 2.61 9.89
CA LYS A 132 -6.39 3.29 9.79
C LYS A 132 -6.43 4.43 8.78
N LEU A 133 -7.10 4.24 7.64
CA LEU A 133 -7.24 5.27 6.63
C LEU A 133 -8.12 6.44 7.11
N SER A 134 -9.23 6.16 7.79
CA SER A 134 -10.12 7.19 8.33
C SER A 134 -9.47 8.10 9.38
N LEU A 135 -8.36 7.64 9.98
CA LEU A 135 -7.56 8.41 10.92
C LEU A 135 -6.51 9.30 10.24
N LEU A 136 -6.25 9.10 8.94
CA LEU A 136 -5.44 10.05 8.18
C LEU A 136 -6.25 11.34 8.02
N ASP A 137 -5.68 12.48 8.40
CA ASP A 137 -6.35 13.77 8.26
C ASP A 137 -6.45 14.10 6.76
N ALA A 138 -7.62 13.82 6.16
CA ALA A 138 -7.88 14.00 4.73
C ALA A 138 -7.95 15.48 4.30
N LYS A 139 -7.62 16.42 5.20
CA LYS A 139 -7.84 17.86 5.02
C LYS A 139 -6.88 18.55 4.05
N ASP A 140 -5.79 17.91 3.66
CA ASP A 140 -4.71 18.64 2.99
C ASP A 140 -4.79 18.67 1.45
N THR A 141 -5.54 17.80 0.76
CA THR A 141 -5.67 17.85 -0.72
C THR A 141 -6.94 17.18 -1.28
N ASP A 142 -7.46 17.67 -2.42
CA ASP A 142 -8.59 17.06 -3.17
C ASP A 142 -8.32 15.60 -3.58
N ASP A 143 -7.07 15.28 -3.91
CA ASP A 143 -6.68 13.91 -4.29
C ASP A 143 -6.78 12.92 -3.12
N MET A 144 -6.57 13.38 -1.88
CA MET A 144 -6.75 12.57 -0.68
C MET A 144 -8.22 12.27 -0.41
N ALA A 145 -9.09 13.27 -0.56
CA ALA A 145 -10.53 13.05 -0.50
C ALA A 145 -10.96 12.02 -1.57
N HIS A 146 -10.42 12.11 -2.78
CA HIS A 146 -10.69 11.13 -3.83
C HIS A 146 -10.23 9.72 -3.45
N ALA A 147 -9.01 9.56 -2.91
CA ALA A 147 -8.48 8.27 -2.47
C ALA A 147 -9.36 7.62 -1.38
N CYS A 148 -9.77 8.39 -0.37
CA CYS A 148 -10.69 7.92 0.67
C CYS A 148 -12.03 7.47 0.08
N ILE A 149 -12.61 8.25 -0.83
CA ILE A 149 -13.87 7.89 -1.51
C ILE A 149 -13.72 6.60 -2.32
N VAL A 150 -12.60 6.41 -3.02
CA VAL A 150 -12.33 5.19 -3.80
C VAL A 150 -12.23 3.98 -2.86
N VAL A 151 -11.53 4.14 -1.74
CA VAL A 151 -11.41 3.08 -0.73
C VAL A 151 -12.77 2.72 -0.14
N ASP A 152 -13.57 3.70 0.28
CA ASP A 152 -14.92 3.47 0.82
C ASP A 152 -15.79 2.70 -0.19
N LYS A 153 -15.75 3.10 -1.47
CA LYS A 153 -16.45 2.39 -2.54
C LYS A 153 -15.95 0.94 -2.70
N CYS A 154 -14.65 0.70 -2.59
CA CYS A 154 -14.10 -0.66 -2.66
C CYS A 154 -14.51 -1.51 -1.46
N ILE A 155 -14.51 -0.95 -0.25
CA ILE A 155 -14.96 -1.64 0.97
C ILE A 155 -16.43 -2.06 0.82
N LEU A 156 -17.30 -1.16 0.37
CA LEU A 156 -18.71 -1.48 0.14
C LEU A 156 -18.91 -2.58 -0.90
N LYS A 157 -18.06 -2.65 -1.93
CA LYS A 157 -18.10 -3.75 -2.92
C LYS A 157 -17.61 -5.08 -2.34
N MET A 158 -16.63 -5.06 -1.45
CA MET A 158 -16.08 -6.25 -0.81
C MET A 158 -16.98 -6.79 0.32
N ALA A 159 -17.72 -5.92 1.00
CA ALA A 159 -18.66 -6.26 2.06
C ALA A 159 -19.95 -6.90 1.50
N THR A 160 -19.84 -8.08 0.90
CA THR A 160 -21.01 -8.84 0.42
C THR A 160 -21.82 -9.43 1.58
N PRO A 161 -23.06 -9.87 1.37
CA PRO A 161 -23.85 -10.53 2.41
C PRO A 161 -23.18 -11.74 3.07
N ILE A 162 -22.41 -12.54 2.32
CA ILE A 162 -21.71 -13.71 2.86
C ILE A 162 -20.58 -13.29 3.79
N HIS A 163 -19.83 -12.26 3.40
CA HIS A 163 -18.75 -11.69 4.21
C HIS A 163 -19.29 -11.09 5.52
N CYS A 164 -20.39 -10.34 5.45
CA CYS A 164 -21.07 -9.79 6.62
C CYS A 164 -21.63 -10.89 7.53
N LEU A 165 -22.20 -11.96 6.95
CA LEU A 165 -22.68 -13.12 7.69
C LEU A 165 -21.53 -13.87 8.38
N ALA A 166 -20.40 -14.06 7.71
CA ALA A 166 -19.23 -14.69 8.32
C ALA A 166 -18.71 -13.89 9.53
N LEU A 167 -18.62 -12.56 9.40
CA LEU A 167 -18.26 -11.68 10.52
C LEU A 167 -19.30 -11.74 11.66
N PHE A 168 -20.59 -11.81 11.33
CA PHE A 168 -21.66 -11.94 12.32
C PHE A 168 -21.59 -13.25 13.11
N LEU A 169 -21.28 -14.36 12.44
CA LEU A 169 -21.14 -15.67 13.06
C LEU A 169 -19.85 -15.81 13.88
N HIS A 170 -18.91 -14.87 13.76
CA HIS A 170 -17.70 -14.88 14.56
C HIS A 170 -18.00 -14.51 16.02
N PRO A 171 -17.63 -15.35 17.02
CA PRO A 171 -18.03 -15.16 18.42
C PRO A 171 -17.64 -13.81 19.02
N LEU A 172 -16.48 -13.27 18.61
CA LEU A 172 -15.92 -12.02 19.16
C LEU A 172 -16.39 -10.76 18.43
N TYR A 173 -16.89 -10.88 17.19
CA TYR A 173 -17.08 -9.73 16.28
C TYR A 173 -18.51 -9.58 15.76
N CYS A 174 -19.45 -10.36 16.31
CA CYS A 174 -20.85 -10.36 15.88
C CYS A 174 -21.50 -8.97 15.89
N LYS A 175 -21.16 -8.12 16.87
CA LYS A 175 -21.67 -6.74 16.99
C LYS A 175 -21.14 -5.83 15.90
N LEU A 176 -19.90 -6.02 15.44
CA LEU A 176 -19.29 -5.20 14.39
C LEU A 176 -20.02 -5.35 13.06
N ALA A 177 -20.48 -6.57 12.74
CA ALA A 177 -21.21 -6.86 11.50
C ALA A 177 -22.54 -6.10 11.38
N VAL A 178 -23.16 -5.70 12.49
CA VAL A 178 -24.47 -5.02 12.52
C VAL A 178 -24.32 -3.51 12.68
N VAL A 179 -23.26 -3.03 13.31
CA VAL A 179 -23.08 -1.61 13.66
C VAL A 179 -22.25 -0.85 12.62
N ASN A 180 -21.23 -1.47 12.02
CA ASN A 180 -20.20 -0.74 11.27
C ASN A 180 -20.26 -0.88 9.75
N ILE A 181 -21.10 -1.78 9.21
CA ILE A 181 -21.24 -1.93 7.75
C ILE A 181 -22.59 -1.36 7.32
N PRO A 182 -22.62 -0.18 6.66
CA PRO A 182 -23.87 0.43 6.21
C PRO A 182 -24.63 -0.50 5.26
N GLY A 183 -25.92 -0.68 5.50
CA GLY A 183 -26.81 -1.44 4.61
C GLY A 183 -27.01 -2.92 4.96
N PHE A 184 -26.42 -3.42 6.06
CA PHE A 184 -26.68 -4.80 6.53
C PHE A 184 -27.42 -4.82 7.86
N THR A 185 -28.69 -5.22 7.81
CA THR A 185 -29.49 -5.44 9.01
C THR A 185 -29.47 -6.91 9.44
N LEU A 186 -29.88 -7.19 10.68
CA LEU A 186 -30.07 -8.58 11.15
C LEU A 186 -31.03 -9.37 10.24
N ARG A 187 -32.02 -8.69 9.64
CA ARG A 187 -32.96 -9.29 8.68
C ARG A 187 -32.24 -9.76 7.41
N ASP A 188 -31.30 -8.98 6.91
CA ASP A 188 -30.51 -9.31 5.72
C ASP A 188 -29.55 -10.47 5.98
N LEU A 189 -28.95 -10.50 7.17
CA LEU A 189 -28.11 -11.61 7.61
C LEU A 189 -28.92 -12.91 7.74
N LYS A 190 -30.11 -12.85 8.35
CA LYS A 190 -31.03 -14.00 8.43
C LYS A 190 -31.43 -14.50 7.04
N ARG A 191 -31.79 -13.58 6.13
CA ARG A 191 -32.12 -13.93 4.75
C ARG A 191 -30.96 -14.64 4.05
N THR A 192 -29.75 -14.14 4.23
CA THR A 192 -28.53 -14.73 3.66
C THR A 192 -28.27 -16.12 4.20
N ALA A 193 -28.40 -16.32 5.51
CA ALA A 193 -28.25 -17.64 6.13
C ALA A 193 -29.27 -18.66 5.60
N LEU A 194 -30.55 -18.26 5.50
CA LEU A 194 -31.61 -19.12 4.95
C LEU A 194 -31.39 -19.45 3.48
N MET A 195 -30.95 -18.48 2.68
CA MET A 195 -30.62 -18.69 1.27
C MET A 195 -29.49 -19.73 1.13
N ILE A 196 -28.42 -19.63 1.92
CA ILE A 196 -27.34 -20.62 1.91
C ILE A 196 -27.86 -22.00 2.33
N ALA A 197 -28.63 -22.08 3.43
CA ALA A 197 -29.16 -23.34 3.92
C ALA A 197 -30.06 -24.05 2.87
N LYS A 198 -30.93 -23.29 2.20
CA LYS A 198 -31.83 -23.83 1.16
C LYS A 198 -31.09 -24.17 -0.13
N GLU A 199 -30.31 -23.24 -0.67
CA GLU A 199 -29.73 -23.37 -2.02
C GLU A 199 -28.44 -24.18 -2.05
N LYS A 200 -27.61 -24.10 -1.02
CA LYS A 200 -26.31 -24.81 -0.98
C LYS A 200 -26.39 -26.13 -0.25
N TRP A 201 -27.20 -26.22 0.81
CA TRP A 201 -27.23 -27.40 1.68
C TRP A 201 -28.52 -28.22 1.58
N GLY A 202 -29.52 -27.73 0.84
CA GLY A 202 -30.77 -28.46 0.62
C GLY A 202 -31.59 -28.68 1.89
N TRP A 203 -31.41 -27.83 2.91
CA TRP A 203 -32.17 -27.93 4.15
C TRP A 203 -33.61 -27.45 3.90
N GLY A 204 -34.58 -28.35 4.11
CA GLY A 204 -36.01 -28.02 4.11
C GLY A 204 -36.43 -27.30 5.39
N GLU A 205 -37.56 -26.58 5.32
CA GLU A 205 -38.20 -25.98 6.50
C GLU A 205 -38.75 -27.03 7.49
#